data_AF-A0A087BJZ1-F1
#
_entry.id   AF-A0A087BJZ1-F1
#
_cell.length_a   1.000
_cell.length_b   1.000
_cell.length_c   1.000
_cell.angle_alpha   90.00
_cell.angle_beta   90.00
_cell.angle_gamma   90.00
#
_symmetry.space_group_name_H-M   'P 1'
#
loop_
_entity.id
_entity.type
_entity.pdbx_description
1 polymer ?
#
loop_
_entity_poly.entity_id
_entity_poly.type
_entity_poly.pdbx_seq_one_letter_code
_entity_poly.pdbx_strand_id
1 'polypeptide(L)'
;MQPWNRSTWNRSTWNRSGTHATGRHGRCRRRLILESPHVTSNEAQTTTLGVLDIGSNTIHMLVVDADPGSRPNPLEETKSTVRLMQYLKDDGSIGKRGVKAILDGVDKGMALARRRGIDRLLAMATSAIREASNGGKILRAIEKSIGQPVTVLSGDDEARLTFLAARRWYG
;
A
#
# COMPACT_ATOMS: atom_id res chain seq x y z
N MET A 1 -24.15 23.68 -2.72
CA MET A 1 -22.84 24.09 -3.26
C MET A 1 -22.45 25.42 -2.66
N GLN A 2 -21.53 25.39 -1.69
CA GLN A 2 -20.80 26.52 -1.12
C GLN A 2 -19.39 25.97 -0.81
N PRO A 3 -18.30 26.75 -1.02
CA PRO A 3 -16.94 26.23 -1.12
C PRO A 3 -16.24 26.08 0.24
N TRP A 4 -15.36 25.08 0.34
CA TRP A 4 -14.52 24.82 1.51
C TRP A 4 -13.26 25.68 1.48
N ASN A 5 -13.08 26.52 2.51
CA ASN A 5 -11.92 27.38 2.72
C ASN A 5 -10.82 26.65 3.52
N ARG A 6 -9.60 26.57 2.96
CA ARG A 6 -8.39 26.07 3.64
C ARG A 6 -7.62 27.24 4.26
N SER A 7 -7.85 27.52 5.53
CA SER A 7 -6.88 28.28 6.33
C SER A 7 -7.19 28.15 7.82
N THR A 8 -6.26 27.53 8.55
CA THR A 8 -5.90 27.71 9.98
C THR A 8 -5.45 26.38 10.60
N TRP A 9 -4.24 25.95 10.25
CA TRP A 9 -3.52 25.01 11.11
C TRP A 9 -2.71 25.84 12.12
N ASN A 10 -3.28 25.99 13.31
CA ASN A 10 -2.63 26.65 14.44
C ASN A 10 -1.53 25.74 14.98
N ARG A 11 -0.31 26.26 15.01
CA ARG A 11 0.90 25.61 15.49
C ARG A 11 1.03 25.98 16.98
N SER A 12 0.70 25.07 17.90
CA SER A 12 0.90 25.30 19.33
C SER A 12 1.80 24.25 19.99
N THR A 13 3.04 24.72 20.19
CA THR A 13 3.81 24.65 21.44
C THR A 13 4.17 23.28 22.01
N TRP A 14 5.42 22.89 21.72
CA TRP A 14 6.24 22.08 22.61
C TRP A 14 6.98 22.96 23.63
N ASN A 15 7.11 22.39 24.83
CA ASN A 15 8.15 22.57 25.84
C ASN A 15 7.84 23.41 27.08
N ARG A 16 7.85 22.72 28.24
CA ARG A 16 8.52 23.19 29.46
C ARG A 16 8.80 22.01 30.40
N SER A 17 10.07 21.65 30.53
CA SER A 17 10.64 20.91 31.68
C SER A 17 11.33 21.88 32.64
N GLY A 18 11.08 21.74 33.94
CA GLY A 18 11.95 22.26 35.02
C GLY A 18 13.29 21.49 35.05
N THR A 19 14.30 21.77 35.86
CA THR A 19 14.51 22.57 37.08
C THR A 19 16.03 22.72 37.28
N HIS A 20 16.46 23.75 38.01
CA HIS A 20 17.85 24.03 38.40
C HIS A 20 18.51 22.97 39.29
N ALA A 21 19.83 22.76 39.12
CA ALA A 21 20.77 22.46 40.21
C ALA A 21 22.22 22.84 39.83
N THR A 22 22.93 23.45 40.77
CA THR A 22 24.32 23.94 40.72
C THR A 22 25.29 22.92 41.35
N GLY A 23 26.57 22.91 40.98
CA GLY A 23 27.60 22.21 41.78
C GLY A 23 28.91 21.75 41.11
N ARG A 24 29.95 22.59 41.30
CA ARG A 24 31.41 22.36 41.46
C ARG A 24 32.15 21.07 41.01
N HIS A 25 33.26 21.35 40.30
CA HIS A 25 34.63 20.79 40.33
C HIS A 25 34.93 19.43 41.00
N GLY A 26 35.50 18.51 40.22
CA GLY A 26 36.23 17.33 40.69
C GLY A 26 36.94 16.59 39.55
N ARG A 27 38.27 16.73 39.46
CA ARG A 27 39.14 16.04 38.50
C ARG A 27 39.41 14.62 39.03
N CYS A 28 39.05 13.56 38.31
CA CYS A 28 39.54 12.21 38.65
C CYS A 28 39.56 11.22 37.45
N ARG A 29 40.79 10.91 37.05
CA ARG A 29 41.37 9.67 36.48
C ARG A 29 40.68 8.92 35.33
N ARG A 30 41.48 8.76 34.26
CA ARG A 30 41.35 7.79 33.16
C ARG A 30 41.00 6.39 33.69
N ARG A 31 39.93 5.81 33.16
CA ARG A 31 39.70 4.36 33.12
C ARG A 31 39.49 3.96 31.67
N LEU A 32 40.44 3.24 31.12
CA LEU A 32 40.28 2.50 29.87
C LEU A 32 39.17 1.47 30.12
N ILE A 33 38.02 1.67 29.48
CA ILE A 33 36.97 0.66 29.37
C ILE A 33 37.00 0.24 27.90
N LEU A 34 37.30 -1.04 27.69
CA LEU A 34 37.25 -1.70 26.40
C LEU A 34 35.87 -1.49 25.79
N GLU A 35 35.82 -0.93 24.59
CA GLU A 35 34.60 -0.74 23.82
C GLU A 35 34.02 -2.12 23.48
N SER A 36 32.87 -2.43 24.07
CA SER A 36 32.06 -3.57 23.69
C SER A 36 31.49 -3.34 22.29
N PRO A 37 31.55 -4.31 21.36
CA PRO A 37 30.97 -4.15 20.04
C PRO A 37 29.46 -3.93 20.17
N HIS A 38 29.02 -2.85 19.51
CA HIS A 38 27.67 -2.35 19.46
C HIS A 38 26.66 -3.48 19.23
N VAL A 39 25.70 -3.60 20.15
CA VAL A 39 24.40 -4.22 19.85
C VAL A 39 23.85 -3.44 18.67
N THR A 40 23.83 -4.07 17.50
CA THR A 40 23.19 -3.51 16.31
C THR A 40 21.73 -3.29 16.66
N SER A 41 21.35 -2.04 16.85
CA SER A 41 19.95 -1.63 16.80
C SER A 41 19.37 -2.22 15.54
N ASN A 42 18.35 -3.07 15.69
CA ASN A 42 17.50 -3.50 14.61
C ASN A 42 16.83 -2.24 14.07
N GLU A 43 17.47 -1.55 13.11
CA GLU A 43 16.81 -0.53 12.32
C GLU A 43 15.64 -1.24 11.66
N ALA A 44 14.43 -0.95 12.12
CA ALA A 44 13.23 -1.47 11.51
C ALA A 44 13.22 -0.96 10.07
N GLN A 45 13.66 -1.79 9.14
CA GLN A 45 13.65 -1.44 7.73
C GLN A 45 12.20 -1.26 7.32
N THR A 46 11.85 -0.01 6.98
CA THR A 46 10.55 0.32 6.40
C THR A 46 10.36 -0.51 5.14
N THR A 47 9.31 -1.33 5.12
CA THR A 47 8.99 -2.15 3.94
C THR A 47 8.16 -1.33 2.98
N THR A 48 8.65 -1.10 1.77
CA THR A 48 7.85 -0.49 0.71
C THR A 48 6.96 -1.55 0.07
N LEU A 49 5.65 -1.40 0.25
CA LEU A 49 4.63 -2.36 -0.15
C LEU A 49 3.82 -1.82 -1.32
N GLY A 50 3.73 -2.59 -2.40
CA GLY A 50 2.75 -2.37 -3.46
C GLY A 50 1.45 -3.13 -3.17
N VAL A 51 0.31 -2.47 -3.29
CA VAL A 51 -1.02 -3.10 -3.25
C VAL A 51 -1.67 -2.91 -4.61
N LEU A 52 -1.85 -3.99 -5.35
CA LEU A 52 -2.51 -4.03 -6.65
C LEU A 52 -3.91 -4.63 -6.49
N ASP A 53 -4.93 -3.81 -6.67
CA ASP A 53 -6.34 -4.21 -6.68
C ASP A 53 -6.89 -4.20 -8.11
N ILE A 54 -7.41 -5.34 -8.54
CA ILE A 54 -7.96 -5.58 -9.88
C ILE A 54 -9.48 -5.71 -9.75
N GLY A 55 -10.15 -4.56 -9.77
CA GLY A 55 -11.59 -4.45 -9.65
C GLY A 55 -12.34 -4.41 -10.98
N SER A 56 -13.67 -4.44 -10.88
CA SER A 56 -14.57 -4.35 -12.04
C SER A 56 -14.52 -3.00 -12.75
N ASN A 57 -14.32 -1.92 -12.01
CA ASN A 57 -14.28 -0.57 -12.58
C ASN A 57 -12.85 -0.10 -12.83
N THR A 58 -11.94 -0.39 -11.92
CA THR A 58 -10.59 0.16 -11.88
C THR A 58 -9.56 -0.88 -11.51
N ILE A 59 -8.37 -0.71 -12.07
CA ILE A 59 -7.14 -1.34 -11.59
C ILE A 59 -6.33 -0.28 -10.85
N HIS A 60 -6.02 -0.52 -9.58
CA HIS A 60 -5.38 0.46 -8.70
C HIS A 60 -4.11 -0.15 -8.12
N MET A 61 -2.98 0.52 -8.34
CA MET A 61 -1.74 0.25 -7.61
C MET A 61 -1.54 1.38 -6.61
N LEU A 62 -1.37 1.04 -5.33
CA LEU A 62 -0.94 1.95 -4.28
C LEU A 62 0.38 1.46 -3.71
N VAL A 63 1.38 2.33 -3.71
CA VAL A 63 2.67 2.10 -3.05
C VAL A 63 2.64 2.79 -1.70
N VAL A 64 2.94 2.06 -0.64
CA VAL A 64 2.98 2.57 0.74
C VAL A 64 4.27 2.18 1.41
N ASP A 65 4.73 3.00 2.34
CA ASP A 65 5.68 2.58 3.35
C ASP A 65 4.91 1.92 4.50
N ALA A 66 5.28 0.68 4.83
CA ALA A 66 4.64 -0.14 5.84
C ALA A 66 5.63 -0.49 6.94
N ASP A 67 5.66 0.33 8.00
CA ASP A 67 6.34 0.00 9.24
C ASP A 67 5.46 -0.88 10.13
N PRO A 68 5.99 -1.97 10.71
CA PRO A 68 5.27 -2.76 11.70
C PRO A 68 4.75 -1.88 12.85
N GLY A 69 3.44 -1.91 13.10
CA GLY A 69 2.79 -1.16 14.18
C GLY A 69 2.38 0.28 13.83
N SER A 70 2.79 0.80 12.67
CA SER A 70 2.40 2.14 12.20
C SER A 70 1.24 2.10 11.21
N ARG A 71 0.60 3.25 10.98
CA ARG A 71 -0.31 3.41 9.84
C ARG A 71 0.53 3.43 8.55
N PRO A 72 0.15 2.68 7.49
CA PRO A 72 0.86 2.75 6.21
C PRO A 72 0.86 4.18 5.66
N ASN A 73 2.01 4.65 5.22
CA ASN A 73 2.16 5.98 4.65
C ASN A 73 2.10 5.90 3.10
N PRO A 74 1.08 6.47 2.44
CA PRO A 74 0.98 6.42 0.99
C PRO A 74 2.10 7.24 0.32
N LEU A 75 2.79 6.62 -0.63
CA LEU A 75 3.87 7.24 -1.39
C LEU A 75 3.43 7.70 -2.77
N GLU A 76 2.85 6.79 -3.55
CA GLU A 76 2.37 7.07 -4.91
C GLU A 76 1.32 6.06 -5.31
N GLU A 77 0.40 6.46 -6.20
CA GLU A 77 -0.59 5.57 -6.77
C GLU A 77 -0.70 5.72 -8.29
N THR A 78 -1.22 4.67 -8.94
CA THR A 78 -1.74 4.76 -10.29
C THR A 78 -3.08 4.07 -10.39
N LYS A 79 -4.00 4.67 -11.15
CA LYS A 79 -5.36 4.17 -11.33
C LYS A 79 -5.69 4.10 -12.81
N SER A 80 -6.06 2.92 -13.28
CA SER A 80 -6.53 2.69 -14.64
C SER A 80 -8.02 2.38 -14.62
N THR A 81 -8.82 3.25 -15.24
CA THR A 81 -10.26 3.01 -15.44
C THR A 81 -10.46 2.02 -16.57
N VAL A 82 -11.06 0.87 -16.26
CA VAL A 82 -11.30 -0.20 -17.24
C VAL A 82 -12.79 -0.36 -17.54
N ARG A 83 -13.67 -0.26 -16.51
CA ARG A 83 -15.13 -0.49 -16.63
C ARG A 83 -15.46 -1.84 -17.29
N LEU A 84 -15.05 -2.94 -16.67
CA LEU A 84 -15.11 -4.30 -17.24
C LEU A 84 -16.48 -4.75 -17.71
N MET A 85 -17.55 -4.25 -17.09
CA MET A 85 -18.92 -4.55 -17.50
C MET A 85 -19.18 -4.22 -18.99
N GLN A 86 -18.50 -3.22 -19.56
CA GLN A 86 -18.66 -2.85 -20.97
C GLN A 86 -17.98 -3.83 -21.94
N TYR A 87 -17.17 -4.75 -21.42
CA TYR A 87 -16.46 -5.76 -22.19
C TYR A 87 -16.99 -7.18 -21.99
N LEU A 88 -18.01 -7.35 -21.15
CA LEU A 88 -18.72 -8.62 -21.01
C LEU A 88 -19.50 -8.91 -22.28
N LYS A 89 -19.47 -10.18 -22.67
CA LYS A 89 -20.34 -10.72 -23.71
C LYS A 89 -21.53 -11.43 -23.06
N ASP A 90 -22.50 -11.79 -23.89
CA ASP A 90 -23.71 -12.51 -23.48
C ASP A 90 -23.41 -13.87 -22.82
N ASP A 91 -22.26 -14.48 -23.13
CA ASP A 91 -21.78 -15.74 -22.52
C ASP A 91 -21.05 -15.54 -21.18
N GLY A 92 -21.07 -14.32 -20.62
CA GLY A 92 -20.39 -13.96 -19.38
C GLY A 92 -18.86 -13.87 -19.52
N SER A 93 -18.30 -13.98 -20.72
CA SER A 93 -16.85 -13.88 -20.93
C SER A 93 -16.42 -12.44 -21.15
N ILE A 94 -15.22 -12.10 -20.71
CA ILE A 94 -14.60 -10.80 -21.01
C ILE A 94 -13.98 -10.88 -22.42
N GLY A 95 -14.41 -9.99 -23.31
CA GLY A 95 -13.90 -9.90 -24.67
C GLY A 95 -12.44 -9.48 -24.75
N LYS A 96 -11.80 -9.71 -25.91
CA LYS A 96 -10.36 -9.44 -26.14
C LYS A 96 -9.95 -8.01 -25.77
N ARG A 97 -10.80 -7.02 -26.05
CA ARG A 97 -10.57 -5.61 -25.68
C ARG A 97 -10.51 -5.41 -24.16
N GLY A 98 -11.39 -6.07 -23.41
CA GLY A 98 -11.38 -6.04 -21.95
C GLY A 98 -10.14 -6.72 -21.38
N VAL A 99 -9.76 -7.89 -21.90
CA VAL A 99 -8.52 -8.57 -21.50
C VAL A 99 -7.30 -7.70 -21.73
N LYS A 100 -7.21 -7.04 -22.90
CA LYS A 100 -6.13 -6.10 -23.18
C LYS A 100 -6.14 -4.93 -22.20
N ALA A 101 -7.30 -4.33 -21.93
CA ALA A 101 -7.42 -3.21 -21.00
C ALA A 101 -7.02 -3.59 -19.56
N ILE A 102 -7.28 -4.83 -19.15
CA ILE A 102 -6.80 -5.36 -17.87
C ILE A 102 -5.28 -5.43 -17.85
N LEU A 103 -4.68 -6.09 -18.84
CA LEU A 103 -3.24 -6.27 -18.90
C LEU A 103 -2.51 -4.91 -18.98
N ASP A 104 -3.00 -3.98 -19.81
CA ASP A 104 -2.45 -2.62 -19.90
C ASP A 104 -2.52 -1.90 -18.53
N GLY A 105 -3.58 -2.11 -17.75
CA GLY A 105 -3.74 -1.51 -16.41
C GLY A 105 -2.81 -2.14 -15.38
N VAL A 106 -2.66 -3.47 -15.40
CA VAL A 106 -1.70 -4.21 -14.58
C VAL A 106 -0.27 -3.77 -14.89
N ASP A 107 0.09 -3.68 -16.17
CA ASP A 107 1.43 -3.29 -16.61
C ASP A 107 1.79 -1.87 -16.14
N LYS A 108 0.83 -0.92 -16.16
CA LYS A 108 1.01 0.41 -15.57
C LYS A 108 1.28 0.36 -14.07
N GLY A 109 0.52 -0.47 -13.34
CA GLY A 109 0.75 -0.70 -11.91
C GLY A 109 2.14 -1.29 -11.64
N MET A 110 2.54 -2.29 -12.42
CA MET A 110 3.85 -2.92 -12.30
C MET A 110 5.00 -1.99 -12.71
N ALA A 111 4.78 -1.06 -13.65
CA ALA A 111 5.76 -0.03 -13.96
C ALA A 111 5.97 0.94 -12.78
N LEU A 112 4.91 1.29 -12.03
CA LEU A 112 5.03 2.03 -10.77
C LEU A 112 5.80 1.21 -9.72
N ALA A 113 5.46 -0.06 -9.54
CA ALA A 113 6.15 -0.96 -8.61
C ALA A 113 7.66 -1.04 -8.89
N ARG A 114 8.06 -1.23 -10.16
CA ARG A 114 9.47 -1.28 -10.58
C ARG A 114 10.18 0.04 -10.37
N ARG A 115 9.54 1.18 -10.71
CA ARG A 115 10.12 2.51 -10.52
C ARG A 115 10.36 2.82 -9.04
N ARG A 116 9.47 2.38 -8.16
CA ARG A 116 9.58 2.62 -6.71
C ARG A 116 10.46 1.61 -5.99
N GLY A 117 10.78 0.47 -6.62
CA GLY A 117 11.58 -0.57 -5.99
C GLY A 117 10.88 -1.19 -4.79
N ILE A 118 9.61 -1.59 -4.95
CA ILE A 118 8.85 -2.20 -3.85
C ILE A 118 9.51 -3.50 -3.39
N ASP A 119 9.48 -3.75 -2.08
CA ASP A 119 10.00 -4.98 -1.47
C ASP A 119 9.00 -6.13 -1.60
N ARG A 120 7.71 -5.80 -1.53
CA ARG A 120 6.61 -6.77 -1.53
C ARG A 120 5.43 -6.28 -2.35
N LEU A 121 4.74 -7.21 -2.98
CA LEU A 121 3.51 -6.96 -3.72
C LEU A 121 2.35 -7.79 -3.16
N LEU A 122 1.26 -7.13 -2.80
CA LEU A 122 -0.03 -7.74 -2.55
C LEU A 122 -0.91 -7.52 -3.77
N ALA A 123 -1.13 -8.58 -4.55
CA ALA A 123 -1.99 -8.52 -5.72
C ALA A 123 -3.31 -9.26 -5.44
N MET A 124 -4.43 -8.59 -5.69
CA MET A 124 -5.77 -9.13 -5.51
C MET A 124 -6.69 -8.80 -6.67
N ALA A 125 -7.66 -9.68 -6.89
CA ALA A 125 -8.73 -9.50 -7.86
C ALA A 125 -10.09 -9.76 -7.20
N THR A 126 -11.10 -9.00 -7.62
CA THR A 126 -12.46 -9.08 -7.04
C THR A 126 -13.49 -9.64 -8.02
N SER A 127 -14.76 -9.26 -7.85
CA SER A 127 -15.94 -9.72 -8.60
C SER A 127 -15.71 -9.95 -10.09
N ALA A 128 -15.17 -8.99 -10.83
CA ALA A 128 -15.13 -9.10 -12.29
C ALA A 128 -14.27 -10.25 -12.83
N ILE A 129 -13.16 -10.59 -12.18
CA ILE A 129 -12.34 -11.74 -12.60
C ILE A 129 -12.93 -13.04 -12.08
N ARG A 130 -13.51 -13.03 -10.88
CA ARG A 130 -14.16 -14.18 -10.25
C ARG A 130 -15.38 -14.67 -11.03
N GLU A 131 -16.19 -13.74 -11.53
CA GLU A 131 -17.50 -14.01 -12.14
C GLU A 131 -17.43 -14.26 -13.66
N ALA A 132 -16.35 -13.83 -14.31
CA ALA A 132 -16.18 -14.04 -15.74
C ALA A 132 -16.00 -15.52 -16.08
N SER A 133 -16.71 -16.02 -17.10
CA SER A 133 -16.61 -17.42 -17.53
C SER A 133 -15.22 -17.79 -18.08
N ASN A 134 -14.44 -16.80 -18.55
CA ASN A 134 -13.03 -16.95 -18.91
C ASN A 134 -12.06 -16.38 -17.85
N GLY A 135 -12.53 -16.10 -16.64
CA GLY A 135 -11.77 -15.49 -15.54
C GLY A 135 -10.48 -16.21 -15.20
N GLY A 136 -10.52 -17.55 -15.12
CA GLY A 136 -9.31 -18.36 -14.86
C GLY A 136 -8.22 -18.23 -15.93
N LYS A 137 -8.57 -18.00 -17.20
CA LYS A 137 -7.58 -17.75 -18.27
C LYS A 137 -6.95 -16.36 -18.12
N ILE A 138 -7.75 -15.38 -17.73
CA ILE A 138 -7.31 -14.00 -17.51
C ILE A 138 -6.40 -13.93 -16.28
N LEU A 139 -6.79 -14.59 -15.18
CA LEU A 139 -5.99 -14.68 -13.97
C LEU A 139 -4.59 -15.21 -14.25
N ARG A 140 -4.48 -16.32 -14.99
CA ARG A 140 -3.17 -16.87 -15.39
C ARG A 140 -2.34 -15.91 -16.23
N ALA A 141 -2.97 -15.13 -17.10
CA ALA A 141 -2.26 -14.13 -17.90
C ALA A 141 -1.73 -12.99 -17.03
N ILE A 142 -2.50 -12.56 -16.04
CA ILE A 142 -2.09 -11.55 -15.06
C ILE A 142 -0.94 -12.08 -14.19
N GLU A 143 -1.09 -13.28 -13.61
CA GLU A 143 -0.06 -13.91 -12.78
C GLU A 143 1.25 -14.09 -13.54
N LYS A 144 1.19 -14.45 -14.82
CA LYS A 144 2.37 -14.52 -15.69
C LYS A 144 3.03 -13.14 -15.91
N SER A 145 2.25 -12.07 -16.05
CA SER A 145 2.80 -10.71 -16.21
C SER A 145 3.47 -10.22 -14.92
N ILE A 146 2.85 -10.49 -13.77
CA ILE A 146 3.31 -10.02 -12.46
C ILE A 146 4.46 -10.91 -11.93
N GLY A 147 4.44 -12.21 -12.24
CA GLY A 147 5.42 -13.18 -11.75
C GLY A 147 5.08 -13.80 -10.39
N GLN A 148 3.86 -13.59 -9.88
CA GLN A 148 3.37 -14.19 -8.64
C GLN A 148 1.86 -14.49 -8.72
N PRO A 149 1.33 -15.37 -7.84
CA PRO A 149 -0.11 -15.61 -7.72
C PRO A 149 -0.89 -14.34 -7.36
N VAL A 150 -2.14 -14.27 -7.83
CA VAL A 150 -3.07 -13.20 -7.48
C VAL A 150 -4.19 -13.76 -6.62
N THR A 151 -4.43 -13.14 -5.47
CA THR A 151 -5.50 -13.56 -4.56
C THR A 151 -6.86 -13.14 -5.13
N VAL A 152 -7.69 -14.10 -5.50
CA VAL A 152 -9.09 -13.82 -5.88
C VAL A 152 -9.94 -13.80 -4.61
N LEU A 153 -10.51 -12.63 -4.28
CA LEU A 153 -11.32 -12.47 -3.08
C LEU A 153 -12.71 -13.09 -3.28
N SER A 154 -13.19 -13.76 -2.23
CA SER A 154 -14.62 -14.09 -2.11
C SER A 154 -15.43 -12.81 -1.90
N GLY A 155 -16.75 -12.86 -2.15
CA GLY A 155 -17.62 -11.71 -1.88
C GLY A 155 -17.60 -11.30 -0.40
N ASP A 156 -17.55 -12.29 0.51
CA ASP A 156 -17.50 -12.05 1.95
C ASP A 156 -16.17 -11.44 2.40
N ASP A 157 -15.04 -11.90 1.84
CA ASP A 157 -13.73 -11.31 2.14
C ASP A 157 -13.61 -9.88 1.61
N GLU A 158 -14.12 -9.63 0.40
CA GLU A 158 -14.18 -8.29 -0.20
C GLU A 158 -15.02 -7.34 0.68
N ALA A 159 -16.21 -7.78 1.13
CA ALA A 159 -17.06 -6.99 2.01
C ALA A 159 -16.40 -6.74 3.37
N ARG A 160 -15.75 -7.75 3.96
CA ARG A 160 -15.03 -7.64 5.23
C ARG A 160 -13.87 -6.65 5.14
N LEU A 161 -13.04 -6.76 4.11
CA LEU A 161 -11.91 -5.86 3.89
C LEU A 161 -12.38 -4.41 3.65
N THR A 162 -13.43 -4.24 2.84
CA THR A 162 -14.05 -2.93 2.60
C THR A 162 -14.56 -2.31 3.90
N PHE A 163 -15.27 -3.08 4.74
CA PHE A 163 -15.75 -2.61 6.03
C PHE A 163 -14.59 -2.19 6.96
N LEU A 164 -13.54 -3.02 7.05
CA LEU A 164 -12.36 -2.72 7.88
C LEU A 164 -11.62 -1.47 7.40
N ALA A 165 -11.50 -1.28 6.09
CA ALA A 165 -10.89 -0.09 5.50
C ALA A 165 -11.69 1.18 5.85
N ALA A 166 -13.01 1.16 5.65
CA ALA A 166 -13.88 2.29 6.00
C ALA A 166 -13.81 2.61 7.50
N ARG A 167 -13.88 1.59 8.36
CA ARG A 167 -13.79 1.77 9.82
C ARG A 167 -12.47 2.40 10.25
N ARG A 168 -11.35 2.02 9.64
CA ARG A 168 -10.02 2.54 9.97
C ARG A 168 -9.76 3.93 9.37
N TRP A 169 -10.51 4.32 8.33
CA TRP A 169 -10.41 5.65 7.73
C TRP A 169 -11.10 6.73 8.58
N TYR A 170 -12.23 6.40 9.21
CA TYR A 170 -12.98 7.32 10.07
C TYR A 170 -12.59 7.27 11.56
N GLY A 171 -11.61 6.45 11.93
CA GLY A 171 -11.18 6.22 13.32
C GLY A 171 -9.71 6.50 13.60
#